data_AF-A0A3B5YQV4-F1
#
_entry.id   AF-A0A3B5YQV4-F1
#
_cell.length_a   1.000
_cell.length_b   1.000
_cell.length_c   1.000
_cell.angle_alpha   90.00
_cell.angle_beta   90.00
_cell.angle_gamma   90.00
#
_symmetry.space_group_name_H-M   'P 1'
#
loop_
_entity.id
_entity.type
_entity.pdbx_description
1 polymer ?
#
loop_
_entity_poly.entity_id
_entity_poly.type
_entity_poly.pdbx_seq_one_letter_code
_entity_poly.pdbx_strand_id
1 'polypeptide(L)'
;MAETAPATPLDIHEIPFADLLLLLLSPEAAAAGDADGRRRRLLATVWAALGPGGAGLLAVSGVPRAAALRRRLLPLARRLALMDNPSRARLLKKHGLGSDVPLKKPDRSVSSFAQLLRHDHDSGKLHSPESTTETTGGMEVIAGVDGFGENKGGDDGDDIENLGELFKELGLCMMELGILVARACDIVIGGNQLEQSITDFGSAKARLIHYHSELDSRIIKERSSTKRKSLVNNAAAAAARPVSDHMDTGQMPGSEDGSCLKSAEENSFISLVNLWQEWHYDYGVLTVLTAPLFLRSALGQECPVSEECSLPDGHSHLQLFDKRRIFSVRCSQESFIVQVGEAAGILSRGKLRSTLHAVSRPLGLPNISRETFVVFLQPSWDKTLPFSGYSSADEEDGSSDHMESAGSCGEHTLMQEILKKIPPLSSRLKEGMTFAEFSRQTTKRYYGGGGIQQNS
;
A
#
# COMPACT_ATOMS: atom_id res chain seq x y z
N MET A 1 9.43 23.94 -16.91
CA MET A 1 8.29 24.44 -16.13
C MET A 1 8.23 23.60 -14.85
N ALA A 2 7.83 24.15 -13.71
CA ALA A 2 7.87 23.39 -12.45
C ALA A 2 6.99 22.13 -12.55
N GLU A 3 7.59 20.95 -12.50
CA GLU A 3 6.92 19.62 -12.56
C GLU A 3 6.38 19.20 -11.18
N THR A 4 5.88 20.19 -10.43
CA THR A 4 5.40 20.04 -9.06
C THR A 4 4.03 20.67 -8.91
N ALA A 5 3.12 20.03 -8.18
CA ALA A 5 1.85 20.64 -7.78
C ALA A 5 1.73 20.78 -6.27
N PRO A 6 0.94 21.74 -5.79
CA PRO A 6 0.47 21.73 -4.42
C PRO A 6 -0.41 20.51 -4.16
N ALA A 7 -0.15 19.81 -3.07
CA ALA A 7 -0.99 18.77 -2.51
C ALA A 7 -1.53 19.23 -1.16
N THR A 8 -2.85 19.14 -0.99
CA THR A 8 -3.53 19.47 0.27
C THR A 8 -3.39 18.30 1.25
N PRO A 9 -2.92 18.51 2.49
CA PRO A 9 -2.99 17.49 3.54
C PRO A 9 -4.41 16.93 3.71
N LEU A 10 -4.55 15.61 3.80
CA LEU A 10 -5.82 14.96 4.08
C LEU A 10 -5.67 13.98 5.25
N ASP A 11 -6.29 14.30 6.37
CA ASP A 11 -6.51 13.33 7.45
C ASP A 11 -7.68 12.43 7.07
N ILE A 12 -7.40 11.15 6.88
CA ILE A 12 -8.45 10.18 6.62
C ILE A 12 -9.17 9.84 7.93
N HIS A 13 -10.46 9.55 7.82
CA HIS A 13 -11.26 9.10 8.96
C HIS A 13 -10.61 7.85 9.57
N GLU A 14 -10.60 7.77 10.89
CA GLU A 14 -10.03 6.63 11.61
C GLU A 14 -11.10 6.00 12.51
N ILE A 15 -11.14 4.67 12.54
CA ILE A 15 -11.99 3.88 13.44
C ILE A 15 -11.15 2.93 14.28
N PRO A 16 -11.50 2.70 15.57
CA PRO A 16 -10.83 1.67 16.36
C PRO A 16 -11.18 0.27 15.87
N PHE A 17 -10.21 -0.64 15.85
CA PHE A 17 -10.44 -2.05 15.53
C PHE A 17 -11.48 -2.69 16.46
N ALA A 18 -11.49 -2.31 17.74
CA ALA A 18 -12.47 -2.78 18.72
C ALA A 18 -13.93 -2.44 18.34
N ASP A 19 -14.16 -1.37 17.56
CA ASP A 19 -15.49 -1.03 17.06
C ASP A 19 -15.91 -1.96 15.90
N LEU A 20 -14.97 -2.34 15.02
CA LEU A 20 -15.26 -3.30 13.94
C LEU A 20 -15.72 -4.67 14.46
N LEU A 21 -15.19 -5.10 15.60
CA LEU A 21 -15.59 -6.36 16.23
C LEU A 21 -17.07 -6.39 16.65
N LEU A 22 -17.71 -5.23 16.82
CA LEU A 22 -19.15 -5.14 17.09
C LEU A 22 -20.00 -5.70 15.92
N LEU A 23 -19.42 -5.81 14.72
CA LEU A 23 -20.08 -6.39 13.55
C LEU A 23 -20.11 -7.93 13.57
N LEU A 24 -19.40 -8.56 14.50
CA LEU A 24 -19.43 -10.01 14.73
C LEU A 24 -20.53 -10.43 15.71
N LEU A 25 -21.09 -9.48 16.48
CA LEU A 25 -22.14 -9.75 17.45
C LEU A 25 -23.48 -10.03 16.76
N SER A 26 -24.32 -10.88 17.39
CA SER A 26 -25.71 -11.04 16.95
C SER A 26 -26.47 -9.70 17.06
N PRO A 27 -27.57 -9.50 16.33
CA PRO A 27 -28.37 -8.27 16.43
C PRO A 27 -28.79 -7.93 17.87
N GLU A 28 -29.14 -8.93 18.68
CA GLU A 28 -29.55 -8.79 20.08
C GLU A 28 -28.36 -8.41 20.98
N ALA A 29 -27.24 -9.11 20.83
CA ALA A 29 -26.01 -8.82 21.57
C ALA A 29 -25.42 -7.46 21.19
N ALA A 30 -25.53 -7.07 19.92
CA ALA A 30 -25.14 -5.76 19.44
C ALA A 30 -26.05 -4.67 19.99
N ALA A 31 -27.38 -4.88 20.08
CA ALA A 31 -28.29 -3.90 20.66
C ALA A 31 -28.05 -3.70 22.18
N ALA A 32 -27.74 -4.78 22.89
CA ALA A 32 -27.38 -4.72 24.31
C ALA A 32 -25.99 -4.11 24.56
N GLY A 33 -25.01 -4.40 23.68
CA GLY A 33 -23.64 -3.91 23.76
C GLY A 33 -23.39 -2.54 23.12
N ASP A 34 -24.31 -2.03 22.30
CA ASP A 34 -24.26 -0.71 21.65
C ASP A 34 -24.99 0.38 22.45
N ALA A 35 -25.03 0.25 23.78
CA ALA A 35 -25.62 1.25 24.67
C ALA A 35 -25.04 2.66 24.42
N ASP A 36 -23.76 2.73 24.03
CA ASP A 36 -23.05 3.98 23.75
C ASP A 36 -23.13 4.44 22.29
N GLY A 37 -23.86 3.75 21.41
CA GLY A 37 -24.00 4.10 19.99
C GLY A 37 -22.72 3.99 19.16
N ARG A 38 -21.73 3.20 19.61
CA ARG A 38 -20.46 2.93 18.92
C ARG A 38 -20.67 2.32 17.54
N ARG A 39 -21.53 1.31 17.41
CA ARG A 39 -21.84 0.67 16.12
C ARG A 39 -22.45 1.66 15.14
N ARG A 40 -23.35 2.53 15.61
CA ARG A 40 -23.93 3.60 14.78
C ARG A 40 -22.85 4.57 14.28
N ARG A 41 -21.94 5.01 15.16
CA ARG A 41 -20.83 5.90 14.78
C ARG A 41 -19.86 5.25 13.80
N LEU A 42 -19.54 3.97 14.02
CA LEU A 42 -18.74 3.18 13.09
C LEU A 42 -19.34 3.21 11.68
N LEU A 43 -20.63 2.85 11.55
CA LEU A 43 -21.32 2.80 10.25
C LEU A 43 -21.39 4.20 9.61
N ALA A 44 -21.67 5.24 10.39
CA ALA A 44 -21.66 6.62 9.89
C ALA A 44 -20.27 7.04 9.36
N THR A 45 -19.21 6.64 10.06
CA THR A 45 -17.83 6.94 9.66
C THR A 45 -17.44 6.18 8.39
N VAL A 46 -17.81 4.90 8.28
CA VAL A 46 -17.62 4.09 7.06
C VAL A 46 -18.32 4.74 5.86
N TRP A 47 -19.57 5.18 6.01
CA TRP A 47 -20.29 5.89 4.95
C TRP A 47 -19.62 7.21 4.58
N ALA A 48 -19.24 8.02 5.56
CA ALA A 48 -18.58 9.31 5.32
C ALA A 48 -17.21 9.16 4.64
N ALA A 49 -16.47 8.09 4.95
CA ALA A 49 -15.13 7.86 4.44
C ALA A 49 -15.12 7.17 3.06
N LEU A 50 -15.93 6.13 2.89
CA LEU A 50 -15.89 5.22 1.74
C LEU A 50 -17.06 5.42 0.75
N GLY A 51 -18.10 6.16 1.15
CA GLY A 51 -19.24 6.50 0.32
C GLY A 51 -18.94 7.54 -0.76
N PRO A 52 -19.95 8.00 -1.52
CA PRO A 52 -19.75 8.82 -2.72
C PRO A 52 -19.12 10.19 -2.43
N GLY A 53 -19.42 10.76 -1.26
CA GLY A 53 -18.85 12.03 -0.80
C GLY A 53 -17.49 11.89 -0.09
N GLY A 54 -17.04 10.66 0.17
CA GLY A 54 -15.81 10.38 0.89
C GLY A 54 -14.56 10.41 0.01
N ALA A 55 -13.41 10.17 0.62
CA ALA A 55 -12.13 10.03 -0.07
C ALA A 55 -11.92 8.62 -0.66
N GLY A 56 -12.76 7.65 -0.29
CA GLY A 56 -12.57 6.24 -0.65
C GLY A 56 -11.53 5.52 0.23
N LEU A 57 -11.13 6.14 1.34
CA LEU A 57 -10.11 5.66 2.28
C LEU A 57 -10.57 5.75 3.73
N LEU A 58 -10.20 4.76 4.54
CA LEU A 58 -10.51 4.67 5.97
C LEU A 58 -9.30 4.09 6.71
N ALA A 59 -8.89 4.71 7.82
CA ALA A 59 -7.90 4.15 8.72
C ALA A 59 -8.55 3.28 9.80
N VAL A 60 -7.87 2.20 10.19
CA VAL A 60 -8.24 1.35 11.32
C VAL A 60 -7.06 1.26 12.29
N SER A 61 -7.26 1.73 13.53
CA SER A 61 -6.23 1.78 14.57
C SER A 61 -6.44 0.74 15.67
N GLY A 62 -5.41 0.50 16.48
CA GLY A 62 -5.49 -0.42 17.63
C GLY A 62 -5.64 -1.89 17.24
N VAL A 63 -5.16 -2.29 16.06
CA VAL A 63 -5.17 -3.69 15.63
C VAL A 63 -4.11 -4.47 16.43
N PRO A 64 -4.48 -5.53 17.17
CA PRO A 64 -3.52 -6.29 17.98
C PRO A 64 -2.35 -6.82 17.16
N ARG A 65 -1.13 -6.70 17.69
CA ARG A 65 0.14 -7.20 17.11
C ARG A 65 0.53 -6.62 15.74
N ALA A 66 -0.34 -5.84 15.09
CA ALA A 66 -0.08 -5.23 13.78
C ALA A 66 1.21 -4.39 13.77
N ALA A 67 1.41 -3.53 14.77
CA ALA A 67 2.59 -2.69 14.89
C ALA A 67 3.89 -3.52 14.99
N ALA A 68 3.88 -4.58 15.82
CA ALA A 68 5.03 -5.46 16.01
C ALA A 68 5.37 -6.23 14.72
N LEU A 69 4.37 -6.82 14.07
CA LEU A 69 4.54 -7.55 12.81
C LEU A 69 5.06 -6.64 11.69
N ARG A 70 4.51 -5.43 11.61
CA ARG A 70 4.95 -4.42 10.64
C ARG A 70 6.40 -4.02 10.83
N ARG A 71 6.83 -3.72 12.06
CA ARG A 71 8.22 -3.32 12.38
C ARG A 71 9.22 -4.40 11.97
N ARG A 72 8.85 -5.68 12.09
CA ARG A 72 9.68 -6.82 11.69
C ARG A 72 9.65 -7.08 10.18
N LEU A 73 8.48 -7.03 9.54
CA LEU A 73 8.31 -7.42 8.14
C LEU A 73 8.76 -6.35 7.13
N LEU A 74 8.40 -5.07 7.34
CA LEU A 74 8.63 -4.03 6.34
C LEU A 74 10.11 -3.81 5.97
N PRO A 75 11.07 -3.80 6.93
CA PRO A 75 12.49 -3.67 6.60
C PRO A 75 13.02 -4.80 5.70
N LEU A 76 12.42 -6.00 5.76
CA LEU A 76 12.82 -7.12 4.92
C LEU A 76 12.59 -6.85 3.43
N ALA A 77 11.67 -5.96 3.08
CA ALA A 77 11.39 -5.58 1.69
C ALA A 77 12.65 -5.00 1.01
N ARG A 78 13.34 -4.06 1.68
CA ARG A 78 14.59 -3.47 1.18
C ARG A 78 15.71 -4.51 1.12
N ARG A 79 15.85 -5.33 2.16
CA ARG A 79 16.86 -6.41 2.21
C ARG A 79 16.71 -7.36 1.02
N LEU A 80 15.48 -7.83 0.76
CA LEU A 80 15.16 -8.67 -0.38
C LEU A 80 15.47 -7.97 -1.72
N ALA A 81 15.14 -6.69 -1.86
CA ALA A 81 15.38 -5.94 -3.10
C ALA A 81 16.87 -5.81 -3.43
N LEU A 82 17.70 -5.58 -2.41
CA LEU A 82 19.14 -5.40 -2.60
C LEU A 82 19.91 -6.72 -2.73
N MET A 83 19.38 -7.86 -2.29
CA MET A 83 20.01 -9.18 -2.43
C MET A 83 20.41 -9.54 -3.88
N ASP A 84 21.42 -10.39 -4.03
CA ASP A 84 21.74 -10.98 -5.33
C ASP A 84 20.63 -11.96 -5.79
N ASN A 85 20.50 -12.10 -7.12
CA ASN A 85 19.44 -12.93 -7.72
C ASN A 85 19.38 -14.38 -7.20
N PRO A 86 20.49 -15.16 -7.17
CA PRO A 86 20.49 -16.51 -6.59
C PRO A 86 20.00 -16.57 -5.15
N SER A 87 20.53 -15.74 -4.25
CA SER A 87 20.16 -15.76 -2.83
C SER A 87 18.70 -15.37 -2.63
N ARG A 88 18.25 -14.29 -3.28
CA ARG A 88 16.85 -13.89 -3.28
C ARG A 88 15.94 -14.99 -3.80
N ALA A 89 16.26 -15.61 -4.93
CA ALA A 89 15.41 -16.65 -5.52
C ALA A 89 15.28 -17.88 -4.60
N ARG A 90 16.35 -18.28 -3.91
CA ARG A 90 16.30 -19.36 -2.90
C ARG A 90 15.37 -19.00 -1.75
N LEU A 91 15.51 -17.79 -1.21
CA LEU A 91 14.71 -17.33 -0.07
C LEU A 91 13.23 -17.18 -0.43
N LEU A 92 12.93 -16.56 -1.58
CA LEU A 92 11.56 -16.45 -2.09
C LEU A 92 10.93 -17.83 -2.26
N LYS A 93 11.66 -18.79 -2.85
CA LYS A 93 11.18 -20.18 -2.99
C LYS A 93 10.94 -20.84 -1.63
N LYS A 94 11.85 -20.67 -0.67
CA LYS A 94 11.73 -21.22 0.69
C LYS A 94 10.44 -20.78 1.37
N HIS A 95 10.06 -19.52 1.21
CA HIS A 95 8.87 -18.93 1.85
C HIS A 95 7.62 -18.89 0.95
N GLY A 96 7.65 -19.51 -0.23
CA GLY A 96 6.49 -19.53 -1.14
C GLY A 96 6.14 -18.17 -1.75
N LEU A 97 7.11 -17.26 -1.82
CA LEU A 97 6.96 -15.92 -2.38
C LEU A 97 7.34 -15.88 -3.86
N GLY A 98 6.61 -15.07 -4.62
CA GLY A 98 6.90 -14.70 -6.00
C GLY A 98 7.27 -13.23 -6.14
N SER A 99 7.38 -12.76 -7.39
CA SER A 99 7.50 -11.35 -7.72
C SER A 99 6.57 -11.01 -8.87
N ASP A 100 5.78 -9.96 -8.71
CA ASP A 100 4.86 -9.46 -9.74
C ASP A 100 5.56 -8.63 -10.81
N VAL A 101 6.82 -8.29 -10.55
CA VAL A 101 7.64 -7.45 -11.42
C VAL A 101 8.87 -8.23 -11.89
N PRO A 102 9.31 -8.06 -13.15
CA PRO A 102 10.56 -8.66 -13.59
C PRO A 102 11.74 -8.12 -12.78
N LEU A 103 12.30 -8.95 -11.89
CA LEU A 103 13.46 -8.60 -11.04
C LEU A 103 14.77 -8.41 -11.84
N LYS A 104 14.72 -8.58 -13.16
CA LYS A 104 15.84 -8.44 -14.09
C LYS A 104 15.87 -7.07 -14.81
N LYS A 105 14.90 -6.19 -14.56
CA LYS A 105 14.88 -4.81 -15.08
C LYS A 105 15.43 -3.85 -14.03
N PRO A 106 16.72 -3.47 -14.07
CA PRO A 106 17.36 -2.68 -13.01
C PRO A 106 16.95 -1.21 -12.98
N ASP A 107 16.26 -0.72 -14.00
CA ASP A 107 15.79 0.67 -14.09
C ASP A 107 14.45 0.92 -13.40
N ARG A 108 13.79 -0.13 -12.90
CA ARG A 108 12.52 -0.01 -12.19
C ARG A 108 12.75 0.62 -10.81
N SER A 109 11.86 1.51 -10.40
CA SER A 109 11.89 2.22 -9.11
C SER A 109 11.24 1.44 -7.95
N VAL A 110 10.83 0.18 -8.16
CA VAL A 110 10.08 -0.61 -7.18
C VAL A 110 10.41 -2.10 -7.27
N SER A 111 10.46 -2.75 -6.12
CA SER A 111 10.46 -4.21 -5.98
C SER A 111 9.22 -4.66 -5.22
N SER A 112 8.62 -5.77 -5.66
CA SER A 112 7.37 -6.28 -5.10
C SER A 112 7.44 -7.80 -4.94
N PHE A 113 7.29 -8.29 -3.72
CA PHE A 113 7.29 -9.71 -3.37
C PHE A 113 5.88 -10.12 -2.97
N ALA A 114 5.34 -11.16 -3.60
CA ALA A 114 3.92 -11.46 -3.52
C ALA A 114 3.63 -12.91 -3.14
N GLN A 115 2.52 -13.14 -2.44
CA GLN A 115 1.97 -14.46 -2.15
C GLN A 115 0.45 -14.40 -2.25
N LEU A 116 -0.16 -15.50 -2.69
CA LEU A 116 -1.61 -15.69 -2.54
C LEU A 116 -1.87 -16.34 -1.18
N LEU A 117 -2.53 -15.61 -0.29
CA LEU A 117 -2.93 -16.08 1.02
C LEU A 117 -4.29 -16.75 0.90
N ARG A 118 -4.46 -17.89 1.58
CA ARG A 118 -5.75 -18.58 1.67
C ARG A 118 -6.36 -18.34 3.04
N HIS A 119 -7.63 -18.00 3.03
CA HIS A 119 -8.43 -17.86 4.25
C HIS A 119 -8.94 -19.26 4.62
N ASP A 120 -8.31 -19.89 5.61
CA ASP A 120 -8.83 -21.12 6.16
C ASP A 120 -10.03 -20.77 7.04
N HIS A 121 -11.25 -21.09 6.58
CA HIS A 121 -12.48 -20.88 7.35
C HIS A 121 -12.46 -21.58 8.74
N ASP A 122 -11.54 -22.52 8.93
CA ASP A 122 -11.36 -23.32 10.15
C ASP A 122 -10.33 -22.73 11.14
N SER A 123 -9.55 -21.72 10.73
CA SER A 123 -8.64 -21.02 11.66
C SER A 123 -9.29 -19.83 12.38
N GLY A 124 -10.62 -19.72 12.31
CA GLY A 124 -11.45 -18.70 12.93
C GLY A 124 -11.44 -18.75 14.46
N LYS A 125 -10.29 -18.42 15.06
CA LYS A 125 -10.19 -17.84 16.39
C LYS A 125 -9.21 -16.67 16.29
N LEU A 126 -9.70 -15.53 15.81
CA LEU A 126 -9.24 -14.27 16.35
C LEU A 126 -9.44 -14.41 17.87
N HIS A 127 -8.34 -14.60 18.61
CA HIS A 127 -8.33 -15.03 20.01
C HIS A 127 -9.50 -14.44 20.81
N SER A 128 -10.54 -15.26 20.97
CA SER A 128 -11.48 -15.06 22.07
C SER A 128 -10.67 -15.22 23.34
N PRO A 129 -10.78 -14.34 24.34
CA PRO A 129 -10.24 -14.64 25.65
C PRO A 129 -11.08 -15.81 26.18
N GLU A 130 -10.60 -17.04 26.01
CA GLU A 130 -11.19 -18.19 26.67
C GLU A 130 -10.94 -18.01 28.16
N SER A 131 -11.92 -17.44 28.86
CA SER A 131 -12.04 -17.59 30.29
C SER A 131 -12.34 -19.06 30.56
N THR A 132 -11.33 -19.82 30.96
CA THR A 132 -11.56 -21.05 31.72
C THR A 132 -12.09 -20.64 33.09
N THR A 133 -13.41 -20.54 33.21
CA THR A 133 -14.07 -20.42 34.50
C THR A 133 -14.01 -21.79 35.19
N GLU A 134 -13.03 -21.98 36.06
CA GLU A 134 -13.20 -22.85 37.21
C GLU A 134 -13.51 -21.98 38.42
N THR A 135 -14.73 -22.15 38.94
CA THR A 135 -15.21 -21.58 40.18
C THR A 135 -14.34 -22.02 41.36
N THR A 136 -13.62 -21.10 41.96
CA THR A 136 -13.50 -21.04 43.43
C THR A 136 -13.22 -19.60 43.86
N GLY A 137 -14.00 -19.12 44.84
CA GLY A 137 -14.04 -17.71 45.21
C GLY A 137 -12.74 -17.16 45.79
N GLY A 138 -12.49 -15.89 45.51
CA GLY A 138 -11.40 -15.12 46.10
C GLY A 138 -11.11 -13.89 45.26
N MET A 139 -11.32 -12.71 45.84
CA MET A 139 -10.96 -11.42 45.28
C MET A 139 -9.43 -11.33 45.15
N GLU A 140 -8.87 -11.39 43.95
CA GLU A 140 -7.47 -11.00 43.73
C GLU A 140 -7.26 -10.19 42.46
N VAL A 141 -6.44 -9.16 42.65
CA VAL A 141 -6.00 -8.13 41.71
C VAL A 141 -5.20 -8.77 40.59
N ILE A 142 -5.49 -8.42 39.33
CA ILE A 142 -4.73 -8.86 38.17
C ILE A 142 -3.32 -8.26 38.26
N ALA A 143 -2.38 -9.04 38.80
CA ALA A 143 -0.96 -8.82 38.75
C ALA A 143 -0.32 -9.86 37.82
N GLY A 144 0.43 -9.38 36.83
CA GLY A 144 1.54 -10.10 36.19
C GLY A 144 1.19 -11.31 35.32
N VAL A 145 1.04 -11.07 34.02
CA VAL A 145 1.66 -11.96 33.02
C VAL A 145 2.68 -11.12 32.25
N ASP A 146 3.79 -10.84 32.96
CA ASP A 146 5.07 -10.50 32.36
C ASP A 146 5.54 -11.71 31.55
N GLY A 147 5.53 -11.58 30.23
CA GLY A 147 5.89 -12.70 29.36
C GLY A 147 6.22 -12.37 27.91
N PHE A 148 6.38 -11.09 27.54
CA PHE A 148 7.07 -10.71 26.31
C PHE A 148 7.82 -9.42 26.57
N GLY A 149 9.11 -9.56 26.86
CA GLY A 149 10.01 -8.45 27.10
C GLY A 149 9.99 -7.47 25.93
N GLU A 150 10.21 -6.21 26.26
CA GLU A 150 10.68 -5.18 25.33
C GLU A 150 11.92 -5.72 24.59
N ASN A 151 11.72 -6.36 23.45
CA ASN A 151 12.82 -6.80 22.61
C ASN A 151 13.44 -5.56 21.96
N LYS A 152 14.49 -5.05 22.63
CA LYS A 152 15.58 -4.32 21.99
C LYS A 152 16.03 -5.14 20.78
N GLY A 153 15.96 -4.53 19.59
CA GLY A 153 16.58 -4.98 18.33
C GLY A 153 16.77 -6.49 18.17
N GLY A 154 15.74 -7.18 17.67
CA GLY A 154 15.90 -8.58 17.26
C GLY A 154 17.01 -8.71 16.22
N ASP A 155 17.83 -9.75 16.36
CA ASP A 155 18.85 -10.13 15.38
C ASP A 155 18.19 -10.24 14.00
N ASP A 156 18.55 -9.36 13.07
CA ASP A 156 18.06 -9.30 11.70
C ASP A 156 18.12 -10.67 10.98
N GLY A 157 18.97 -11.58 11.45
CA GLY A 157 19.06 -12.97 11.00
C GLY A 157 17.80 -13.80 11.27
N ASP A 158 17.12 -13.62 12.40
CA ASP A 158 15.95 -14.43 12.77
C ASP A 158 14.71 -14.01 11.96
N ASP A 159 14.52 -12.71 11.73
CA ASP A 159 13.35 -12.20 11.00
C ASP A 159 13.34 -12.61 9.51
N ILE A 160 14.50 -12.71 8.86
CA ILE A 160 14.57 -13.14 7.45
C ILE A 160 14.30 -14.64 7.31
N GLU A 161 14.67 -15.43 8.32
CA GLU A 161 14.38 -16.86 8.38
C GLU A 161 12.89 -17.13 8.66
N ASN A 162 12.21 -16.20 9.36
CA ASN A 162 10.78 -16.24 9.64
C ASN A 162 9.93 -15.42 8.65
N LEU A 163 10.51 -14.99 7.52
CA LEU A 163 9.85 -14.11 6.53
C LEU A 163 8.47 -14.59 6.11
N GLY A 164 8.33 -15.89 5.79
CA GLY A 164 7.06 -16.47 5.35
C GLY A 164 5.97 -16.45 6.41
N GLU A 165 6.33 -16.64 7.68
CA GLU A 165 5.39 -16.62 8.80
C GLU A 165 4.91 -15.19 9.08
N LEU A 166 5.84 -14.24 9.17
CA LEU A 166 5.52 -12.81 9.32
C LEU A 166 4.61 -12.29 8.20
N PHE A 167 4.91 -12.68 6.95
CA PHE A 167 4.13 -12.30 5.77
C PHE A 167 2.70 -12.88 5.84
N LYS A 168 2.57 -14.16 6.19
CA LYS A 168 1.26 -14.83 6.31
C LYS A 168 0.45 -14.26 7.46
N GLU A 169 1.05 -14.08 8.64
CA GLU A 169 0.36 -13.62 9.83
C GLU A 169 -0.19 -12.20 9.67
N LEU A 170 0.64 -11.26 9.22
CA LEU A 170 0.18 -9.89 8.97
C LEU A 170 -0.86 -9.86 7.85
N GLY A 171 -0.67 -10.66 6.80
CA GLY A 171 -1.58 -10.69 5.65
C GLY A 171 -2.95 -11.29 5.97
N LEU A 172 -3.02 -12.32 6.80
CA LEU A 172 -4.30 -12.87 7.26
C LEU A 172 -5.04 -11.88 8.17
N CYS A 173 -4.33 -11.23 9.09
CA CYS A 173 -4.91 -10.18 9.94
C CYS A 173 -5.53 -9.04 9.09
N MET A 174 -4.81 -8.57 8.07
CA MET A 174 -5.30 -7.54 7.15
C MET A 174 -6.47 -8.04 6.29
N MET A 175 -6.47 -9.32 5.89
CA MET A 175 -7.57 -9.93 5.14
C MET A 175 -8.86 -9.97 5.96
N GLU A 176 -8.80 -10.46 7.20
CA GLU A 176 -9.94 -10.50 8.13
C GLU A 176 -10.50 -9.10 8.41
N LEU A 177 -9.62 -8.13 8.64
CA LEU A 177 -10.01 -6.73 8.85
C LEU A 177 -10.74 -6.17 7.62
N GLY A 178 -10.24 -6.45 6.41
CA GLY A 178 -10.91 -5.99 5.20
C GLY A 178 -12.26 -6.67 4.95
N ILE A 179 -12.44 -7.93 5.37
CA ILE A 179 -13.75 -8.61 5.37
C ILE A 179 -14.73 -7.90 6.32
N LEU A 180 -14.30 -7.52 7.54
CA LEU A 180 -15.14 -6.75 8.47
C LEU A 180 -15.51 -5.37 7.92
N VAL A 181 -14.60 -4.69 7.24
CA VAL A 181 -14.91 -3.41 6.58
C VAL A 181 -15.87 -3.61 5.40
N ALA A 182 -15.72 -4.68 4.61
CA ALA A 182 -16.67 -5.01 3.56
C ALA A 182 -18.08 -5.29 4.11
N ARG A 183 -18.19 -5.97 5.27
CA ARG A 183 -19.45 -6.14 5.99
C ARG A 183 -20.05 -4.80 6.41
N ALA A 184 -19.24 -3.89 6.95
CA ALA A 184 -19.68 -2.55 7.32
C ALA A 184 -20.22 -1.78 6.10
N CYS A 185 -19.51 -1.88 4.98
CA CYS A 185 -19.93 -1.32 3.69
C CYS A 185 -21.27 -1.88 3.24
N ASP A 186 -21.45 -3.20 3.25
CA ASP A 186 -22.70 -3.86 2.88
C ASP A 186 -23.89 -3.34 3.73
N ILE A 187 -23.70 -3.20 5.05
CA ILE A 187 -24.72 -2.64 5.95
C ILE A 187 -25.09 -1.21 5.55
N VAL A 188 -24.12 -0.32 5.33
CA VAL A 188 -24.42 1.10 5.04
C VAL A 188 -25.02 1.32 3.66
N ILE A 189 -24.66 0.50 2.67
CA ILE A 189 -25.22 0.60 1.32
C ILE A 189 -26.57 -0.13 1.18
N GLY A 190 -26.96 -0.92 2.19
CA GLY A 190 -28.15 -1.78 2.14
C GLY A 190 -28.00 -2.97 1.19
N GLY A 191 -26.78 -3.50 1.07
CA GLY A 191 -26.41 -4.65 0.24
C GLY A 191 -25.83 -5.79 1.07
N ASN A 192 -25.34 -6.83 0.40
CA ASN A 192 -24.74 -8.01 1.02
C ASN A 192 -23.75 -8.73 0.07
N GLN A 193 -23.14 -7.98 -0.84
CA GLN A 193 -22.37 -8.58 -1.93
C GLN A 193 -20.86 -8.40 -1.76
N LEU A 194 -20.40 -7.41 -1.01
CA LEU A 194 -18.98 -7.09 -0.93
C LEU A 194 -18.25 -8.10 -0.04
N GLU A 195 -18.77 -8.34 1.17
CA GLU A 195 -18.24 -9.36 2.08
C GLU A 195 -18.25 -10.73 1.39
N GLN A 196 -19.43 -11.14 0.89
CA GLN A 196 -19.63 -12.42 0.24
C GLN A 196 -18.67 -12.61 -0.94
N SER A 197 -18.46 -11.59 -1.78
CA SER A 197 -17.56 -11.69 -2.93
C SER A 197 -16.10 -11.94 -2.51
N ILE A 198 -15.66 -11.37 -1.38
CA ILE A 198 -14.31 -11.59 -0.86
C ILE A 198 -14.21 -12.99 -0.23
N THR A 199 -15.21 -13.40 0.57
CA THR A 199 -15.20 -14.70 1.25
C THR A 199 -15.36 -15.86 0.27
N ASP A 200 -16.18 -15.72 -0.77
CA ASP A 200 -16.36 -16.73 -1.82
C ASP A 200 -15.06 -17.02 -2.58
N PHE A 201 -14.23 -16.00 -2.77
CA PHE A 201 -12.93 -16.19 -3.41
C PHE A 201 -11.94 -16.93 -2.49
N GLY A 202 -12.10 -16.79 -1.17
CA GLY A 202 -11.36 -17.54 -0.15
C GLY A 202 -9.85 -17.28 -0.13
N SER A 203 -9.37 -16.29 -0.88
CA SER A 203 -7.95 -15.95 -0.96
C SER A 203 -7.71 -14.47 -1.19
N ALA A 204 -6.54 -13.99 -0.85
CA ALA A 204 -6.15 -12.60 -1.06
C ALA A 204 -4.71 -12.53 -1.54
N LYS A 205 -4.44 -11.63 -2.49
CA LYS A 205 -3.08 -11.41 -2.96
C LYS A 205 -2.40 -10.42 -2.03
N ALA A 206 -1.34 -10.82 -1.36
CA ALA A 206 -0.54 -9.93 -0.53
C ALA A 206 0.77 -9.55 -1.25
N ARG A 207 1.24 -8.32 -1.04
CA ARG A 207 2.49 -7.78 -1.59
C ARG A 207 3.28 -7.04 -0.52
N LEU A 208 4.55 -7.43 -0.39
CA LEU A 208 5.57 -6.66 0.30
C LEU A 208 6.33 -5.81 -0.72
N ILE A 209 6.22 -4.49 -0.61
CA ILE A 209 6.69 -3.54 -1.61
C ILE A 209 7.80 -2.67 -1.02
N HIS A 210 8.90 -2.55 -1.77
CA HIS A 210 9.97 -1.60 -1.50
C HIS A 210 10.13 -0.67 -2.69
N TYR A 211 9.83 0.60 -2.45
CA TYR A 211 10.05 1.69 -3.40
C TYR A 211 11.46 2.22 -3.23
N HIS A 212 12.24 2.19 -4.30
CA HIS A 212 13.68 2.40 -4.25
C HIS A 212 14.01 3.87 -4.01
N SER A 213 14.98 4.09 -3.11
CA SER A 213 15.73 5.34 -3.10
C SER A 213 16.61 5.46 -4.35
N GLU A 214 17.15 6.64 -4.60
CA GLU A 214 18.16 6.82 -5.66
C GLU A 214 19.41 5.96 -5.40
N LEU A 215 19.84 5.87 -4.14
CA LEU A 215 20.99 5.05 -3.77
C LEU A 215 20.73 3.56 -4.02
N ASP A 216 19.56 3.05 -3.62
CA ASP A 216 19.18 1.65 -3.88
C ASP A 216 19.16 1.37 -5.39
N SER A 217 18.63 2.31 -6.18
CA SER A 217 18.61 2.22 -7.65
C SER A 217 20.02 2.11 -8.22
N ARG A 218 20.99 2.89 -7.71
CA ARG A 218 22.41 2.81 -8.12
C ARG A 218 23.02 1.45 -7.77
N ILE A 219 22.81 0.99 -6.53
CA ILE A 219 23.32 -0.31 -6.04
C ILE A 219 22.79 -1.47 -6.91
N ILE A 220 21.49 -1.46 -7.22
CA ILE A 220 20.85 -2.49 -8.07
C ILE A 220 21.45 -2.47 -9.48
N LYS A 221 21.64 -1.29 -10.07
CA LYS A 221 22.22 -1.12 -11.41
C LYS A 221 23.68 -1.60 -11.45
N GLU A 222 24.50 -1.18 -10.50
CA GLU A 222 25.90 -1.61 -10.40
C GLU A 222 26.03 -3.13 -10.33
N ARG A 223 25.28 -3.78 -9.42
CA ARG A 223 25.27 -5.25 -9.28
C ARG A 223 24.80 -5.97 -10.54
N SER A 224 23.89 -5.37 -11.30
CA SER A 224 23.45 -5.91 -12.60
C SER A 224 24.52 -5.78 -13.69
N SER A 225 25.31 -4.70 -13.66
CA SER A 225 26.35 -4.38 -14.64
C SER A 225 27.64 -5.18 -14.42
N THR A 226 28.05 -5.42 -13.18
CA THR A 226 29.24 -6.23 -12.85
C THR A 226 29.08 -7.67 -13.35
N LYS A 227 27.85 -8.20 -13.35
CA LYS A 227 27.53 -9.50 -13.98
C LYS A 227 27.68 -9.47 -15.50
N ARG A 228 27.32 -8.37 -16.17
CA ARG A 228 27.57 -8.23 -17.63
C ARG A 228 29.06 -8.13 -17.93
N LYS A 229 29.83 -7.39 -17.13
CA LYS A 229 31.30 -7.32 -17.29
C LYS A 229 31.96 -8.69 -17.06
N SER A 230 31.52 -9.47 -16.07
CA SER A 230 31.99 -10.86 -15.86
C SER A 230 31.64 -11.78 -17.03
N LEU A 231 30.47 -11.67 -17.64
CA LEU A 231 30.07 -12.46 -18.81
C LEU A 231 30.83 -12.05 -20.09
N VAL A 232 31.12 -10.77 -20.27
CA VAL A 232 31.89 -10.25 -21.42
C VAL A 232 33.39 -10.54 -21.26
N ASN A 233 33.92 -10.48 -20.03
CA ASN A 233 35.32 -10.84 -19.75
C ASN A 233 35.57 -12.34 -19.91
N ASN A 234 34.57 -13.21 -19.72
CA ASN A 234 34.68 -14.64 -20.03
C ASN A 234 34.68 -14.95 -21.54
N ALA A 235 34.30 -13.99 -22.39
CA ALA A 235 34.45 -14.09 -23.85
C ALA A 235 35.72 -13.36 -24.36
N ALA A 236 36.29 -12.45 -23.56
CA ALA A 236 37.47 -11.66 -23.89
C ALA A 236 38.75 -12.09 -23.15
N ALA A 237 38.72 -13.16 -22.35
CA ALA A 237 39.90 -13.75 -21.68
C ALA A 237 40.79 -14.57 -22.63
N ALA A 238 40.91 -14.11 -23.88
CA ALA A 238 41.88 -14.59 -24.86
C ALA A 238 42.59 -13.41 -25.56
N ALA A 239 42.83 -12.29 -24.88
CA ALA A 239 43.88 -11.34 -25.29
C ALA A 239 44.23 -10.31 -24.20
N ALA A 240 45.51 -10.30 -23.84
CA ALA A 240 46.32 -9.18 -23.36
C ALA A 240 46.28 -8.75 -21.87
N ARG A 241 47.45 -8.24 -21.47
CA ARG A 241 48.08 -8.07 -20.14
C ARG A 241 47.93 -6.63 -19.59
N PRO A 242 48.33 -6.35 -18.33
CA PRO A 242 47.82 -5.24 -17.52
C PRO A 242 48.66 -3.96 -17.64
N VAL A 243 48.03 -2.81 -17.39
CA VAL A 243 48.71 -1.52 -17.14
C VAL A 243 48.02 -0.81 -15.97
N SER A 244 48.85 -0.20 -15.13
CA SER A 244 48.71 0.31 -13.77
C SER A 244 47.62 1.36 -13.50
N ASP A 245 47.01 1.24 -12.32
CA ASP A 245 46.16 2.25 -11.68
C ASP A 245 47.00 3.38 -11.07
N HIS A 246 46.61 4.63 -11.32
CA HIS A 246 47.04 5.80 -10.58
C HIS A 246 45.83 6.30 -9.76
N MET A 247 45.98 6.34 -8.44
CA MET A 247 44.99 6.89 -7.52
C MET A 247 44.94 8.41 -7.61
N ASP A 248 43.73 8.97 -7.63
CA ASP A 248 43.49 10.38 -7.32
C ASP A 248 42.49 10.49 -6.16
N THR A 249 43.00 11.00 -5.05
CA THR A 249 42.30 11.23 -3.78
C THR A 249 41.74 12.64 -3.78
N GLY A 250 40.43 12.77 -4.01
CA GLY A 250 39.69 14.03 -3.81
C GLY A 250 38.98 14.03 -2.46
N GLN A 251 39.53 14.77 -1.50
CA GLN A 251 38.89 15.11 -0.21
C GLN A 251 37.65 16.00 -0.42
N MET A 252 36.56 15.70 0.29
CA MET A 252 35.42 16.61 0.48
C MET A 252 35.47 17.17 1.91
N PRO A 253 35.27 18.47 2.13
CA PRO A 253 35.22 19.04 3.48
C PRO A 253 33.79 19.04 4.05
N GLY A 254 33.72 18.86 5.37
CA GLY A 254 32.85 19.67 6.23
C GLY A 254 31.43 19.20 6.45
N SER A 255 31.25 18.47 7.55
CA SER A 255 30.01 18.35 8.32
C SER A 255 29.63 19.70 8.92
N GLU A 256 28.38 20.14 8.79
CA GLU A 256 27.69 20.97 9.79
C GLU A 256 26.20 20.62 9.87
N ASP A 257 25.73 20.55 11.11
CA ASP A 257 24.44 20.13 11.62
C ASP A 257 23.25 21.02 11.21
N GLY A 258 22.04 20.48 11.41
CA GLY A 258 21.12 21.18 12.30
C GLY A 258 19.89 21.86 11.67
N SER A 259 18.76 21.17 11.80
CA SER A 259 17.39 21.68 11.81
C SER A 259 16.75 22.09 10.49
N CYS A 260 15.60 21.46 10.21
CA CYS A 260 14.44 22.19 9.71
C CYS A 260 13.17 21.39 10.08
N LEU A 261 12.74 21.56 11.34
CA LEU A 261 11.33 21.41 11.68
C LEU A 261 10.65 22.71 11.22
N LYS A 262 9.86 22.65 10.15
CA LYS A 262 8.87 23.67 9.84
C LYS A 262 7.48 23.05 9.90
N SER A 263 6.59 23.85 10.47
CA SER A 263 5.20 23.60 10.83
C SER A 263 4.33 23.00 9.72
N ALA A 264 3.49 22.05 10.10
CA ALA A 264 2.64 21.21 9.25
C ALA A 264 1.37 21.91 8.68
N GLU A 265 1.45 23.19 8.31
CA GLU A 265 0.31 23.96 7.76
C GLU A 265 0.56 24.58 6.38
N GLU A 266 1.72 24.37 5.75
CA GLU A 266 1.97 24.79 4.37
C GLU A 266 1.65 23.64 3.39
N ASN A 267 1.06 23.98 2.23
CA ASN A 267 0.82 23.02 1.16
C ASN A 267 2.13 22.29 0.81
N SER A 268 2.16 20.96 0.98
CA SER A 268 3.27 20.14 0.51
C SER A 268 3.30 20.16 -1.02
N PHE A 269 4.48 20.32 -1.62
CA PHE A 269 4.63 20.17 -3.07
C PHE A 269 4.97 18.71 -3.39
N ILE A 270 4.38 18.18 -4.45
CA ILE A 270 4.65 16.82 -4.93
C ILE A 270 5.23 16.86 -6.34
N SER A 271 6.18 15.97 -6.64
CA SER A 271 6.61 15.76 -8.02
C SER A 271 5.56 14.93 -8.77
N LEU A 272 5.22 15.34 -9.99
CA LEU A 272 4.20 14.67 -10.80
C LEU A 272 4.78 13.83 -11.95
N VAL A 273 6.08 13.95 -12.17
CA VAL A 273 6.83 13.17 -13.16
C VAL A 273 7.73 12.13 -12.51
N ASN A 274 8.02 12.26 -11.22
CA ASN A 274 8.92 11.36 -10.47
C ASN A 274 8.14 10.60 -9.38
N LEU A 275 7.11 9.88 -9.81
CA LEU A 275 6.31 9.02 -8.93
C LEU A 275 7.00 7.66 -8.76
N TRP A 276 6.89 7.11 -7.56
CA TRP A 276 7.24 5.72 -7.30
C TRP A 276 6.21 4.75 -7.89
N GLN A 277 4.95 5.13 -7.84
CA GLN A 277 3.85 4.43 -8.48
C GLN A 277 2.95 5.44 -9.17
N GLU A 278 2.67 5.20 -10.44
CA GLU A 278 1.85 6.07 -11.28
C GLU A 278 0.39 6.08 -10.83
N TRP A 279 -0.35 7.09 -11.30
CA TRP A 279 -1.78 7.23 -11.02
C TRP A 279 -2.57 6.03 -11.53
N HIS A 280 -3.37 5.41 -10.67
CA HIS A 280 -4.21 4.26 -11.04
C HIS A 280 -5.38 4.08 -10.06
N TYR A 281 -6.30 3.21 -10.46
CA TYR A 281 -7.27 2.60 -9.56
C TYR A 281 -6.88 1.15 -9.29
N ASP A 282 -7.05 0.71 -8.05
CA ASP A 282 -7.09 -0.71 -7.75
C ASP A 282 -8.40 -1.28 -8.25
N TYR A 283 -8.37 -2.39 -8.98
CA TYR A 283 -9.57 -2.96 -9.61
C TYR A 283 -10.33 -3.96 -8.73
N GLY A 284 -9.79 -4.36 -7.56
CA GLY A 284 -10.42 -5.28 -6.61
C GLY A 284 -11.61 -4.67 -5.85
N VAL A 285 -12.08 -5.35 -4.80
CA VAL A 285 -13.12 -4.83 -3.90
C VAL A 285 -12.49 -3.83 -2.93
N LEU A 286 -11.53 -4.27 -2.14
CA LEU A 286 -10.82 -3.45 -1.16
C LEU A 286 -9.32 -3.73 -1.26
N THR A 287 -8.51 -2.72 -0.98
CA THR A 287 -7.08 -2.85 -0.76
C THR A 287 -6.78 -2.43 0.67
N VAL A 288 -6.18 -3.32 1.46
CA VAL A 288 -5.74 -3.01 2.83
C VAL A 288 -4.24 -2.78 2.79
N LEU A 289 -3.79 -1.62 3.28
CA LEU A 289 -2.39 -1.22 3.32
C LEU A 289 -1.95 -1.03 4.76
N THR A 290 -0.73 -1.43 5.08
CA THR A 290 -0.03 -0.86 6.22
C THR A 290 0.24 0.62 5.98
N ALA A 291 0.18 1.46 7.02
CA ALA A 291 0.88 2.73 6.92
C ALA A 291 2.36 2.48 6.54
N PRO A 292 3.00 3.39 5.78
CA PRO A 292 4.33 3.13 5.24
C PRO A 292 5.42 3.30 6.29
N LEU A 293 6.45 2.47 6.17
CA LEU A 293 7.76 2.71 6.79
C LEU A 293 8.63 3.48 5.79
N PHE A 294 9.46 4.39 6.29
CA PHE A 294 10.46 5.07 5.48
C PHE A 294 11.84 4.75 6.01
N LEU A 295 12.76 4.42 5.10
CA LEU A 295 14.15 4.15 5.43
C LEU A 295 15.05 5.16 4.73
N ARG A 296 15.93 5.79 5.50
CA ARG A 296 17.00 6.62 4.95
C ARG A 296 18.22 5.76 4.68
N SER A 297 18.65 5.72 3.44
CA SER A 297 19.81 4.93 3.01
C SER A 297 21.09 5.76 3.09
N ALA A 298 22.16 5.15 3.63
CA ALA A 298 23.50 5.71 3.67
C ALA A 298 24.52 4.69 3.16
N LEU A 299 25.63 5.19 2.58
CA LEU A 299 26.74 4.34 2.17
C LEU A 299 27.55 3.97 3.43
N GLY A 300 27.48 2.71 3.86
CA GLY A 300 28.38 2.19 4.90
C GLY A 300 29.72 1.77 4.31
N GLN A 301 30.74 1.57 5.17
CA GLN A 301 32.09 1.16 4.77
C GLN A 301 32.13 -0.18 4.01
N GLU A 302 31.23 -1.12 4.31
CA GLU A 302 31.19 -2.45 3.65
C GLU A 302 29.81 -2.82 3.08
N CYS A 303 28.71 -2.31 3.66
CA CYS A 303 27.34 -2.55 3.20
C CYS A 303 26.47 -1.29 3.35
N PRO A 304 25.43 -1.11 2.50
CA PRO A 304 24.49 -0.01 2.66
C PRO A 304 23.72 -0.13 3.98
N VAL A 305 23.82 0.88 4.83
CA VAL A 305 23.07 0.96 6.09
C VAL A 305 21.77 1.72 5.85
N SER A 306 20.71 1.33 6.56
CA SER A 306 19.44 2.06 6.54
C SER A 306 18.92 2.27 7.94
N GLU A 307 18.45 3.48 8.21
CA GLU A 307 17.80 3.86 9.47
C GLU A 307 16.33 4.19 9.18
N GLU A 308 15.43 3.77 10.08
CA GLU A 308 14.05 4.24 10.05
C GLU A 308 14.02 5.75 10.27
N CYS A 309 13.29 6.46 9.42
CA CYS A 309 13.04 7.89 9.58
C CYS A 309 11.55 8.17 9.78
N SER A 310 11.27 9.26 10.49
CA SER A 310 9.90 9.79 10.62
C SER A 310 9.31 10.12 9.24
N LEU A 311 7.97 10.13 9.16
CA LEU A 311 7.22 10.49 7.95
C LEU A 311 7.81 11.76 7.30
N PRO A 312 8.38 11.69 6.10
CA PRO A 312 8.90 12.87 5.41
C PRO A 312 7.75 13.85 5.18
N ASP A 313 7.90 15.06 5.69
CA ASP A 313 6.92 16.15 5.63
C ASP A 313 5.58 15.82 6.33
N GLY A 314 5.54 14.80 7.19
CA GLY A 314 4.35 14.41 7.95
C GLY A 314 3.28 13.63 7.17
N HIS A 315 3.59 13.15 5.96
CA HIS A 315 2.64 12.45 5.08
C HIS A 315 3.07 11.01 4.76
N SER A 316 2.10 10.18 4.37
CA SER A 316 2.34 8.79 3.94
C SER A 316 2.87 8.68 2.50
N HIS A 317 2.97 9.79 1.77
CA HIS A 317 3.29 9.86 0.35
C HIS A 317 2.34 9.04 -0.56
N LEU A 318 1.17 8.68 -0.04
CA LEU A 318 0.03 8.25 -0.82
C LEU A 318 -0.73 9.52 -1.25
N GLN A 319 -0.83 9.70 -2.56
CA GLN A 319 -1.46 10.86 -3.19
C GLN A 319 -2.82 10.46 -3.74
N LEU A 320 -3.84 11.28 -3.52
CA LEU A 320 -5.19 11.08 -4.08
C LEU A 320 -5.51 12.19 -5.06
N PHE A 321 -6.30 11.86 -6.07
CA PHE A 321 -6.83 12.83 -7.00
C PHE A 321 -8.35 12.84 -6.89
N ASP A 322 -8.91 13.98 -6.48
CA ASP A 322 -10.35 14.21 -6.40
C ASP A 322 -10.68 15.64 -6.83
N LYS A 323 -11.73 15.81 -7.65
CA LYS A 323 -12.27 17.13 -8.07
C LYS A 323 -11.16 18.09 -8.52
N ARG A 324 -10.22 17.58 -9.35
CA ARG A 324 -9.07 18.31 -9.90
C ARG A 324 -8.11 18.84 -8.83
N ARG A 325 -8.09 18.22 -7.65
CA ARG A 325 -7.18 18.52 -6.55
C ARG A 325 -6.41 17.29 -6.16
N ILE A 326 -5.18 17.51 -5.71
CA ILE A 326 -4.32 16.45 -5.18
C ILE A 326 -4.27 16.55 -3.67
N PHE A 327 -4.42 15.40 -3.02
CA PHE A 327 -4.39 15.28 -1.56
C PHE A 327 -3.25 14.37 -1.12
N SER A 328 -2.49 14.77 -0.09
CA SER A 328 -1.48 13.96 0.56
C SER A 328 -2.02 13.33 1.84
N VAL A 329 -2.14 12.00 1.85
CA VAL A 329 -2.78 11.27 2.96
C VAL A 329 -1.93 11.29 4.22
N ARG A 330 -2.56 11.64 5.34
CA ARG A 330 -2.06 11.48 6.70
C ARG A 330 -2.86 10.41 7.44
N CYS A 331 -2.16 9.57 8.18
CA CYS A 331 -2.73 8.52 9.01
C CYS A 331 -1.77 8.20 10.17
N SER A 332 -2.28 7.58 11.23
CA SER A 332 -1.42 7.11 12.32
C SER A 332 -0.44 6.03 11.84
N GLN A 333 0.78 6.06 12.39
CA GLN A 333 1.90 5.21 11.96
C GLN A 333 1.70 3.73 12.34
N GLU A 334 0.65 3.37 13.07
CA GLU A 334 0.33 1.96 13.41
C GLU A 334 -1.01 1.49 12.83
N SER A 335 -1.73 2.36 12.12
CA SER A 335 -3.01 2.04 11.51
C SER A 335 -2.84 1.25 10.21
N PHE A 336 -3.88 0.49 9.87
CA PHE A 336 -4.11 0.02 8.50
C PHE A 336 -4.98 1.01 7.76
N ILE A 337 -4.75 1.15 6.46
CA ILE A 337 -5.52 1.99 5.55
C ILE A 337 -6.32 1.05 4.65
N VAL A 338 -7.63 1.24 4.58
CA VAL A 338 -8.52 0.49 3.69
C VAL A 338 -8.95 1.42 2.57
N GLN A 339 -8.66 1.01 1.34
CA GLN A 339 -8.95 1.73 0.10
C GLN A 339 -10.01 0.98 -0.71
N VAL A 340 -10.97 1.71 -1.27
CA VAL A 340 -12.00 1.16 -2.16
C VAL A 340 -11.47 1.00 -3.57
N GLY A 341 -11.62 -0.21 -4.13
CA GLY A 341 -11.30 -0.52 -5.52
C GLY A 341 -12.51 -0.47 -6.46
N GLU A 342 -12.25 -0.58 -7.77
CA GLU A 342 -13.29 -0.45 -8.81
C GLU A 342 -14.37 -1.51 -8.71
N ALA A 343 -14.05 -2.76 -8.36
CA ALA A 343 -15.08 -3.79 -8.21
C ALA A 343 -16.07 -3.45 -7.09
N ALA A 344 -15.62 -2.83 -5.99
CA ALA A 344 -16.54 -2.35 -4.95
C ALA A 344 -17.42 -1.19 -5.46
N GLY A 345 -16.85 -0.23 -6.19
CA GLY A 345 -17.62 0.84 -6.83
C GLY A 345 -18.69 0.30 -7.79
N ILE A 346 -18.34 -0.70 -8.60
CA ILE A 346 -19.25 -1.34 -9.56
C ILE A 346 -20.34 -2.16 -8.85
N LEU A 347 -19.96 -3.07 -7.93
CA LEU A 347 -20.89 -3.94 -7.20
C LEU A 347 -21.87 -3.13 -6.33
N SER A 348 -21.43 -2.00 -5.80
CA SER A 348 -22.25 -1.08 -5.01
C SER A 348 -23.06 -0.09 -5.85
N ARG A 349 -22.93 -0.12 -7.18
CA ARG A 349 -23.57 0.83 -8.13
C ARG A 349 -23.25 2.30 -7.81
N GLY A 350 -21.98 2.60 -7.56
CA GLY A 350 -21.50 3.95 -7.25
C GLY A 350 -21.76 4.40 -5.81
N LYS A 351 -22.32 3.55 -4.94
CA LYS A 351 -22.49 3.88 -3.51
C LYS A 351 -21.17 3.86 -2.73
N LEU A 352 -20.14 3.19 -3.26
CA LEU A 352 -18.78 3.28 -2.76
C LEU A 352 -17.88 3.94 -3.80
N ARG A 353 -16.92 4.71 -3.32
CA ARG A 353 -16.07 5.53 -4.17
C ARG A 353 -14.71 4.89 -4.40
N SER A 354 -14.46 4.42 -5.62
CA SER A 354 -13.13 3.99 -6.06
C SER A 354 -12.11 5.13 -5.93
N THR A 355 -10.90 4.81 -5.49
CA THR A 355 -9.88 5.83 -5.17
C THR A 355 -8.81 5.95 -6.26
N LEU A 356 -8.72 7.10 -6.92
CA LEU A 356 -7.61 7.41 -7.84
C LEU A 356 -6.40 7.85 -7.02
N HIS A 357 -5.32 7.08 -7.12
CA HIS A 357 -4.16 7.29 -6.26
C HIS A 357 -2.83 7.04 -6.96
N ALA A 358 -1.78 7.62 -6.39
CA ALA A 358 -0.38 7.45 -6.79
C ALA A 358 0.51 7.41 -5.54
N VAL A 359 1.77 7.00 -5.70
CA VAL A 359 2.78 7.08 -4.64
C VAL A 359 3.89 8.02 -5.08
N SER A 360 4.07 9.13 -4.36
CA SER A 360 5.06 10.17 -4.68
C SER A 360 6.38 9.95 -3.97
N ARG A 361 7.45 10.49 -4.55
CA ARG A 361 8.74 10.63 -3.87
C ARG A 361 8.76 11.92 -3.03
N PRO A 362 9.35 11.89 -1.82
CA PRO A 362 9.59 13.11 -1.06
C PRO A 362 10.54 14.05 -1.82
N LEU A 363 10.23 15.35 -1.84
CA LEU A 363 11.07 16.35 -2.50
C LEU A 363 12.35 16.60 -1.69
N GLY A 364 13.49 16.74 -2.38
CA GLY A 364 14.77 17.04 -1.74
C GLY A 364 15.38 15.91 -0.91
N LEU A 365 14.76 14.74 -0.85
CA LEU A 365 15.23 13.59 -0.04
C LEU A 365 15.45 12.34 -0.93
N PRO A 366 16.46 12.37 -1.82
CA PRO A 366 16.66 11.34 -2.86
C PRO A 366 17.01 9.95 -2.30
N ASN A 367 17.57 9.90 -1.10
CA ASN A 367 18.05 8.66 -0.48
C ASN A 367 17.04 8.03 0.50
N ILE A 368 15.77 8.41 0.42
CA ILE A 368 14.69 7.77 1.16
C ILE A 368 14.06 6.68 0.31
N SER A 369 13.82 5.51 0.91
CA SER A 369 12.95 4.47 0.39
C SER A 369 11.65 4.39 1.19
N ARG A 370 10.64 3.76 0.60
CA ARG A 370 9.32 3.57 1.22
C ARG A 370 8.94 2.11 1.18
N GLU A 371 8.61 1.55 2.33
CA GLU A 371 8.23 0.16 2.51
C GLU A 371 6.76 0.08 2.90
N THR A 372 6.01 -0.80 2.25
CA THR A 372 4.62 -1.04 2.58
C THR A 372 4.25 -2.48 2.30
N PHE A 373 3.32 -3.00 3.09
CA PHE A 373 2.68 -4.28 2.90
C PHE A 373 1.19 -4.06 2.57
N VAL A 374 0.71 -4.74 1.54
CA VAL A 374 -0.59 -4.51 0.91
C VAL A 374 -1.31 -5.84 0.68
N VAL A 375 -2.60 -5.91 0.95
CA VAL A 375 -3.47 -7.06 0.71
C VAL A 375 -4.63 -6.64 -0.20
N PHE A 376 -4.71 -7.25 -1.38
CA PHE A 376 -5.78 -7.05 -2.35
C PHE A 376 -6.89 -8.06 -2.12
N LEU A 377 -8.08 -7.56 -1.78
CA LEU A 377 -9.30 -8.32 -1.61
C LEU A 377 -10.14 -8.17 -2.88
N GLN A 378 -10.42 -9.28 -3.53
CA GLN A 378 -11.05 -9.31 -4.85
C GLN A 378 -12.23 -10.29 -4.88
N PRO A 379 -13.17 -10.12 -5.81
CA PRO A 379 -14.21 -11.11 -6.05
C PRO A 379 -13.63 -12.41 -6.63
N SER A 380 -14.44 -13.47 -6.62
CA SER A 380 -14.18 -14.66 -7.41
C SER A 380 -14.02 -14.31 -8.90
N TRP A 381 -13.14 -15.04 -9.59
CA TRP A 381 -12.79 -14.76 -10.99
C TRP A 381 -14.00 -14.79 -11.93
N ASP A 382 -14.99 -15.63 -11.63
CA ASP A 382 -16.24 -15.82 -12.35
C ASP A 382 -17.37 -14.88 -11.92
N LYS A 383 -17.17 -14.07 -10.87
CA LYS A 383 -18.17 -13.08 -10.42
C LYS A 383 -18.48 -12.11 -11.56
N THR A 384 -19.74 -12.08 -11.99
CA THR A 384 -20.22 -11.08 -12.96
C THR A 384 -20.32 -9.71 -12.32
N LEU A 385 -19.78 -8.70 -12.99
CA LEU A 385 -19.85 -7.31 -12.58
C LEU A 385 -21.06 -6.64 -13.26
N PRO A 386 -22.01 -6.07 -12.49
CA PRO A 386 -23.17 -5.40 -13.07
C PRO A 386 -22.74 -4.09 -13.74
N PHE A 387 -23.23 -3.80 -14.96
CA PHE A 387 -22.97 -2.51 -15.62
C PHE A 387 -24.30 -1.79 -15.89
N SER A 388 -24.79 -1.03 -14.90
CA SER A 388 -25.79 -0.02 -15.21
C SER A 388 -25.09 1.06 -16.02
N GLY A 389 -25.34 1.12 -17.33
CA GLY A 389 -24.78 2.13 -18.22
C GLY A 389 -24.74 3.51 -17.56
N TYR A 390 -23.61 4.21 -17.75
CA TYR A 390 -23.32 5.50 -17.13
C TYR A 390 -24.54 6.43 -17.13
N SER A 391 -24.98 6.86 -15.95
CA SER A 391 -25.75 8.11 -15.84
C SER A 391 -24.72 9.23 -15.89
N SER A 392 -24.87 10.14 -16.85
CA SER A 392 -23.93 11.17 -17.28
C SER A 392 -23.50 12.19 -16.19
N ALA A 393 -23.89 12.00 -14.93
CA ALA A 393 -23.67 12.94 -13.85
C ALA A 393 -22.19 13.10 -13.43
N ASP A 394 -21.32 12.13 -13.74
CA ASP A 394 -19.88 12.22 -13.43
C ASP A 394 -19.03 12.76 -14.60
N GLU A 395 -19.60 12.91 -15.81
CA GLU A 395 -18.93 13.58 -16.95
C GLU A 395 -19.36 15.05 -17.13
N GLU A 396 -20.38 15.52 -16.40
CA GLU A 396 -20.88 16.91 -16.51
C GLU A 396 -19.99 17.99 -15.88
N ASP A 397 -18.84 17.64 -15.29
CA ASP A 397 -17.81 18.65 -15.00
C ASP A 397 -16.92 18.95 -16.23
N GLY A 398 -17.16 18.27 -17.36
CA GLY A 398 -16.38 18.41 -18.59
C GLY A 398 -16.88 19.46 -19.59
N SER A 399 -18.10 20.01 -19.46
CA SER A 399 -18.66 20.91 -20.48
C SER A 399 -19.92 21.69 -20.03
N SER A 400 -19.76 22.81 -19.32
CA SER A 400 -20.45 24.08 -19.65
C SER A 400 -20.01 25.24 -18.73
N ASP A 401 -19.68 26.36 -19.37
CA ASP A 401 -19.11 27.61 -18.88
C ASP A 401 -19.82 28.30 -17.69
N HIS A 402 -19.04 28.92 -16.80
CA HIS A 402 -19.08 30.38 -16.59
C HIS A 402 -17.84 30.88 -15.81
N MET A 403 -17.26 31.94 -16.36
CA MET A 403 -16.09 32.67 -15.91
C MET A 403 -16.21 33.16 -14.46
N GLU A 404 -15.32 32.70 -13.56
CA GLU A 404 -14.78 33.49 -12.45
C GLU A 404 -13.54 32.82 -11.79
N SER A 405 -12.39 33.49 -12.00
CA SER A 405 -11.25 33.63 -11.07
C SER A 405 -10.16 32.54 -10.92
N ALA A 406 -9.00 32.87 -11.52
CA ALA A 406 -7.65 32.82 -10.92
C ALA A 406 -6.90 31.47 -10.70
N GLY A 407 -7.22 30.41 -11.44
CA GLY A 407 -6.32 29.24 -11.57
C GLY A 407 -5.26 29.44 -12.66
N SER A 408 -3.98 29.23 -12.36
CA SER A 408 -2.88 29.32 -13.33
C SER A 408 -3.09 28.30 -14.48
N CYS A 409 -2.92 28.73 -15.74
CA CYS A 409 -3.00 27.88 -16.96
C CYS A 409 -2.19 26.56 -16.85
N GLY A 410 -1.15 26.53 -16.01
CA GLY A 410 -0.35 25.34 -15.74
C GLY A 410 -1.06 24.25 -14.93
N GLU A 411 -1.88 24.60 -13.94
CA GLU A 411 -2.54 23.61 -13.07
C GLU A 411 -3.59 22.81 -13.85
N HIS A 412 -4.38 23.47 -14.70
CA HIS A 412 -5.38 22.82 -15.52
C HIS A 412 -4.76 21.81 -16.52
N THR A 413 -3.65 22.20 -17.15
CA THR A 413 -2.91 21.34 -18.08
C THR A 413 -2.42 20.07 -17.39
N LEU A 414 -1.92 20.21 -16.18
CA LEU A 414 -1.39 19.12 -15.37
C LEU A 414 -2.45 18.12 -14.93
N MET A 415 -3.64 18.59 -14.53
CA MET A 415 -4.74 17.68 -14.17
C MET A 415 -5.18 16.83 -15.37
N GLN A 416 -5.15 17.40 -16.58
CA GLN A 416 -5.42 16.64 -17.80
C GLN A 416 -4.34 15.58 -18.08
N GLU A 417 -3.08 15.84 -17.75
CA GLU A 417 -2.00 14.85 -17.89
C GLU A 417 -2.19 13.65 -16.96
N ILE A 418 -2.65 13.86 -15.72
CA ILE A 418 -3.00 12.78 -14.80
C ILE A 418 -4.13 11.93 -15.39
N LEU A 419 -5.22 12.55 -15.84
CA LEU A 419 -6.37 11.82 -16.39
C LEU A 419 -6.03 11.07 -17.68
N LYS A 420 -5.12 11.59 -18.52
CA LYS A 420 -4.60 10.88 -19.69
C LYS A 420 -3.87 9.58 -19.33
N LYS A 421 -3.33 9.46 -18.11
CA LYS A 421 -2.69 8.24 -17.62
C LYS A 421 -3.69 7.15 -17.20
N ILE A 422 -5.00 7.46 -17.17
CA ILE A 422 -6.05 6.58 -16.67
C ILE A 422 -6.94 6.08 -17.81
N PRO A 423 -6.96 4.77 -18.11
CA PRO A 423 -7.92 4.21 -19.03
C PRO A 423 -9.34 4.28 -18.45
N PRO A 424 -10.30 4.94 -19.13
CA PRO A 424 -11.64 5.12 -18.61
C PRO A 424 -12.35 3.78 -18.42
N LEU A 425 -13.22 3.70 -17.42
CA LEU A 425 -13.91 2.45 -17.07
C LEU A 425 -14.75 1.92 -18.24
N SER A 426 -15.41 2.80 -19.00
CA SER A 426 -16.16 2.48 -20.22
C SER A 426 -15.33 1.75 -21.31
N SER A 427 -14.00 1.94 -21.32
CA SER A 427 -13.10 1.24 -22.25
C SER A 427 -12.66 -0.16 -21.77
N ARG A 428 -12.98 -0.49 -20.52
CA ARG A 428 -12.50 -1.68 -19.79
C ARG A 428 -13.61 -2.59 -19.29
N LEU A 429 -14.80 -2.06 -19.02
CA LEU A 429 -15.96 -2.76 -18.49
C LEU A 429 -17.09 -2.80 -19.52
N LYS A 430 -17.74 -3.95 -19.66
CA LYS A 430 -18.94 -4.15 -20.47
C LYS A 430 -19.96 -4.95 -19.66
N GLU A 431 -21.23 -4.81 -20.02
CA GLU A 431 -22.31 -5.60 -19.44
C GLU A 431 -22.02 -7.10 -19.55
N GLY A 432 -22.28 -7.82 -18.46
CA GLY A 432 -22.05 -9.26 -18.37
C GLY A 432 -20.59 -9.71 -18.22
N MET A 433 -19.61 -8.80 -18.13
CA MET A 433 -18.22 -9.19 -17.91
C MET A 433 -18.02 -9.83 -16.53
N THR A 434 -17.23 -10.89 -16.50
CA THR A 434 -16.68 -11.46 -15.26
C THR A 434 -15.54 -10.60 -14.72
N PHE A 435 -15.25 -10.73 -13.42
CA PHE A 435 -14.10 -10.08 -12.80
C PHE A 435 -12.78 -10.46 -13.48
N ALA A 436 -12.62 -11.71 -13.93
CA ALA A 436 -11.44 -12.15 -14.67
C ALA A 436 -11.26 -11.42 -16.01
N GLU A 437 -12.34 -11.22 -16.76
CA GLU A 437 -12.31 -10.47 -18.03
C GLU A 437 -11.98 -9.00 -17.79
N PHE A 438 -12.64 -8.38 -16.80
CA PHE A 438 -12.40 -7.00 -16.40
C PHE A 438 -10.95 -6.79 -15.93
N SER A 439 -10.42 -7.67 -15.07
CA SER A 439 -9.05 -7.61 -14.57
C SER A 439 -8.03 -7.73 -15.71
N ARG A 440 -8.25 -8.67 -16.63
CA ARG A 440 -7.36 -8.90 -17.79
C ARG A 440 -7.37 -7.71 -18.75
N GLN A 441 -8.56 -7.17 -19.05
CA GLN A 441 -8.71 -5.99 -19.90
C GLN A 441 -8.10 -4.75 -19.25
N THR A 442 -8.28 -4.58 -17.95
CA THR A 442 -7.68 -3.48 -17.17
C THR A 442 -6.17 -3.56 -17.20
N THR A 443 -5.60 -4.72 -16.87
CA THR A 443 -4.15 -4.94 -16.93
C THR A 443 -3.59 -4.68 -18.32
N LYS A 444 -4.30 -5.10 -19.38
CA LYS A 444 -3.89 -4.85 -20.77
C LYS A 444 -3.87 -3.36 -21.12
N ARG A 445 -4.87 -2.59 -20.68
CA ARG A 445 -4.97 -1.15 -20.97
C ARG A 445 -3.92 -0.31 -20.21
N TYR A 446 -3.59 -0.71 -18.98
CA TYR A 446 -2.51 -0.07 -18.24
C TYR A 446 -1.13 -0.51 -18.75
N TYR A 447 -0.87 -1.81 -18.84
CA TYR A 447 0.51 -2.35 -18.95
C TYR A 447 0.78 -3.25 -20.17
N GLY A 448 -0.24 -3.57 -20.98
CA GLY A 448 -0.08 -4.40 -22.18
C GLY A 448 0.68 -3.68 -23.31
N GLY A 449 0.97 -4.38 -24.42
CA GLY A 449 1.53 -3.73 -25.61
C GLY A 449 0.59 -2.65 -26.15
N GLY A 450 1.03 -1.39 -26.14
CA GLY A 450 0.20 -0.20 -26.41
C GLY A 450 -0.57 0.37 -25.20
N GLY A 451 -0.37 -0.18 -23.99
CA GLY A 451 -0.92 0.33 -22.74
C GLY A 451 -0.33 1.67 -22.30
N ILE A 452 -1.09 2.41 -21.49
CA ILE A 452 -0.80 3.81 -21.14
C ILE A 452 0.44 3.93 -20.21
N GLN A 453 0.76 2.89 -19.45
CA GLN A 453 1.83 2.87 -18.43
C GLN A 453 2.82 1.72 -18.63
N GLN A 454 3.14 1.36 -19.89
CA GLN A 454 4.04 0.26 -20.23
C GLN A 454 5.44 0.32 -19.59
N ASN A 455 5.92 1.53 -19.29
CA ASN A 455 7.28 1.78 -18.81
C ASN A 455 7.36 1.94 -17.28
N SER A 456 6.24 1.74 -16.56
CA SER A 456 6.11 1.92 -15.11
C SER A 456 6.28 0.64 -14.28
#